data_AF-A0A6G1QS46-F1
#
_entry.id   AF-A0A6G1QS46-F1
#
_cell.length_a   1.000
_cell.length_b   1.000
_cell.length_c   1.000
_cell.angle_alpha   90.00
_cell.angle_beta   90.00
_cell.angle_gamma   90.00
#
_symmetry.space_group_name_H-M   'P 1'
#
loop_
_entity.id
_entity.type
_entity.pdbx_description
1 polymer ?
#
loop_
_entity_poly.entity_id
_entity_poly.type
_entity_poly.pdbx_seq_one_letter_code
_entity_poly.pdbx_strand_id
1 'polypeptide(L)'
;MDPVHKALLRKHRLDLSGQLLVSDTIVPFLYQENVLTDSQVEDIESQPTNRQKTLKLLDILPSRGPRAFDSFLRSLEDFSWIRDRLLQELQTPPGTRSTDVCHLPDTILQKVPSDQELSRLASRLGPEWESVLMDLGLSAEALFRCRSDHSLSAHGAVLAGLVQWRCSQGKKATFQKLMQSLQAADVHPSVLDDILNVRKT
;
A
#
# COMPACT_ATOMS: atom_id res chain seq x y z
N MET A 1 25.75 1.88 -9.16
CA MET A 1 24.36 2.00 -8.70
C MET A 1 24.39 2.96 -7.54
N ASP A 2 23.60 4.02 -7.58
CA ASP A 2 23.60 5.02 -6.51
C ASP A 2 23.20 4.40 -5.16
N PRO A 3 23.73 4.93 -4.05
CA PRO A 3 23.37 4.47 -2.71
C PRO A 3 21.87 4.55 -2.44
N VAL A 4 21.16 5.52 -3.06
CA VAL A 4 19.70 5.67 -2.97
C VAL A 4 18.99 4.47 -3.61
N HIS A 5 19.36 4.10 -4.84
CA HIS A 5 18.84 2.93 -5.52
C HIS A 5 19.07 1.64 -4.70
N LYS A 6 20.25 1.50 -4.09
CA LYS A 6 20.60 0.32 -3.27
C LYS A 6 19.75 0.22 -2.01
N ALA A 7 19.54 1.34 -1.33
CA ALA A 7 18.70 1.40 -0.13
C ALA A 7 17.24 1.06 -0.46
N LEU A 8 16.75 1.54 -1.60
CA LEU A 8 15.40 1.29 -2.08
C LEU A 8 15.16 -0.18 -2.42
N LEU A 9 16.07 -0.82 -3.17
CA LEU A 9 15.97 -2.26 -3.42
C LEU A 9 16.05 -3.08 -2.12
N ARG A 10 16.88 -2.69 -1.13
CA ARG A 10 16.92 -3.35 0.18
C ARG A 10 15.61 -3.18 0.96
N LYS A 11 14.98 -2.01 0.89
CA LYS A 11 13.70 -1.70 1.56
C LYS A 11 12.57 -2.56 1.00
N HIS A 12 12.45 -2.62 -0.32
CA HIS A 12 11.38 -3.38 -1.01
C HIS A 12 11.74 -4.84 -1.29
N ARG A 13 12.89 -5.31 -0.80
CA ARG A 13 13.41 -6.66 -1.07
C ARG A 13 12.41 -7.78 -0.76
N LEU A 14 11.71 -7.66 0.37
CA LEU A 14 10.73 -8.67 0.79
C LEU A 14 9.47 -8.63 -0.08
N ASP A 15 8.94 -7.44 -0.35
CA ASP A 15 7.74 -7.25 -1.16
C ASP A 15 7.95 -7.72 -2.60
N LEU A 16 9.05 -7.29 -3.23
CA LEU A 16 9.41 -7.68 -4.59
C LEU A 16 9.59 -9.19 -4.70
N SER A 17 10.17 -9.83 -3.68
CA SER A 17 10.39 -11.29 -3.70
C SER A 17 9.08 -12.09 -3.79
N GLY A 18 7.96 -11.57 -3.28
CA GLY A 18 6.67 -12.26 -3.36
C GLY A 18 5.88 -11.97 -4.63
N GLN A 19 6.17 -10.85 -5.30
CA GLN A 19 5.32 -10.29 -6.34
C GLN A 19 5.92 -10.38 -7.75
N LEU A 20 7.22 -10.63 -7.83
CA LEU A 20 7.99 -10.47 -9.06
C LEU A 20 8.50 -11.83 -9.55
N LEU A 21 8.10 -12.20 -10.76
CA LEU A 21 8.50 -13.44 -11.42
C LEU A 21 9.76 -13.18 -12.25
N VAL A 22 10.92 -13.48 -11.66
CA VAL A 22 12.21 -13.11 -12.28
C VAL A 22 12.66 -14.04 -13.39
N SER A 23 12.38 -15.34 -13.26
CA SER A 23 12.93 -16.37 -14.15
C SER A 23 12.44 -16.28 -15.59
N ASP A 24 11.22 -15.82 -15.82
CA ASP A 24 10.59 -16.00 -17.13
C ASP A 24 10.86 -14.83 -18.10
N THR A 25 11.03 -13.60 -17.59
CA THR A 25 11.19 -12.41 -18.43
C THR A 25 12.37 -11.53 -18.00
N ILE A 26 12.58 -11.37 -16.70
CA ILE A 26 13.53 -10.40 -16.15
C ILE A 26 14.98 -10.88 -16.26
N VAL A 27 15.25 -12.14 -15.89
CA VAL A 27 16.61 -12.71 -15.94
C VAL A 27 17.15 -12.76 -17.38
N PRO A 28 16.40 -13.26 -18.39
CA PRO A 28 16.84 -13.23 -19.79
C PRO A 28 17.11 -11.81 -20.31
N PHE A 29 16.23 -10.85 -19.98
CA PHE A 29 16.40 -9.46 -20.39
C PHE A 29 17.67 -8.83 -19.78
N LEU A 30 17.90 -9.05 -18.49
CA LEU A 30 19.08 -8.53 -17.80
C LEU A 30 20.39 -9.20 -18.25
N TYR A 31 20.32 -10.45 -18.69
CA TYR A 31 21.45 -11.11 -19.35
C TYR A 31 21.75 -10.48 -20.71
N GLN A 32 20.71 -10.22 -21.53
CA GLN A 32 20.86 -9.56 -22.82
C GLN A 32 21.43 -8.13 -22.70
N GLU A 33 21.02 -7.38 -21.67
CA GLU A 33 21.55 -6.05 -21.36
C GLU A 33 22.97 -6.08 -20.76
N ASN A 34 23.63 -7.26 -20.68
CA ASN A 34 24.94 -7.49 -20.05
C ASN A 34 25.01 -7.04 -18.57
N VAL A 35 23.87 -7.00 -17.88
CA VAL A 35 23.80 -6.68 -16.46
C VAL A 35 24.18 -7.92 -15.63
N LEU A 36 23.66 -9.09 -16.02
CA LEU A 36 23.98 -10.38 -15.42
C LEU A 36 25.03 -11.12 -16.23
N THR A 37 25.91 -11.85 -15.55
CA THR A 37 26.82 -12.81 -16.19
C THR A 37 26.21 -14.20 -16.20
N ASP A 38 26.69 -15.05 -17.10
CA ASP A 38 26.24 -16.45 -17.23
C ASP A 38 26.26 -17.21 -15.89
N SER A 39 27.37 -17.09 -15.14
CA SER A 39 27.49 -17.66 -13.78
C SER A 39 26.43 -17.18 -12.80
N GLN A 40 25.96 -15.95 -12.94
CA GLN A 40 24.94 -15.38 -12.06
C GLN A 40 23.53 -15.77 -12.45
N VAL A 41 23.29 -15.92 -13.75
CA VAL A 41 22.05 -16.49 -14.25
C VAL A 41 21.92 -17.91 -13.73
N GLU A 42 22.99 -18.70 -13.80
CA GLU A 42 23.03 -20.07 -13.24
C GLU A 42 22.82 -20.07 -11.71
N ASP A 43 23.48 -19.19 -10.96
CA ASP A 43 23.27 -19.03 -9.52
C ASP A 43 21.83 -18.64 -9.16
N ILE A 44 21.18 -17.80 -9.97
CA ILE A 44 19.78 -17.41 -9.79
C ILE A 44 18.87 -18.58 -10.15
N GLU A 45 19.05 -19.21 -11.29
CA GLU A 45 18.22 -20.33 -11.74
C GLU A 45 18.35 -21.56 -10.84
N SER A 46 19.49 -21.74 -10.17
CA SER A 46 19.70 -22.81 -9.19
C SER A 46 18.84 -22.67 -7.92
N GLN A 47 18.20 -21.51 -7.66
CA GLN A 47 17.37 -21.37 -6.46
C GLN A 47 16.04 -22.12 -6.61
N PRO A 48 15.57 -22.81 -5.56
CA PRO A 48 14.39 -23.68 -5.62
C PRO A 48 13.05 -22.94 -5.72
N THR A 49 12.99 -21.65 -5.36
CA THR A 49 11.75 -20.87 -5.39
C THR A 49 11.97 -19.53 -6.10
N ASN A 50 10.98 -19.07 -6.86
CA ASN A 50 11.04 -17.79 -7.56
C ASN A 50 11.37 -16.63 -6.60
N ARG A 51 10.77 -16.66 -5.40
CA ARG A 51 11.11 -15.74 -4.31
C ARG A 51 12.60 -15.67 -4.00
N GLN A 52 13.27 -16.82 -3.87
CA GLN A 52 14.71 -16.87 -3.63
C GLN A 52 15.52 -16.42 -4.85
N LYS A 53 15.05 -16.71 -6.06
CA LYS A 53 15.62 -16.17 -7.31
C LYS A 53 15.60 -14.64 -7.29
N THR A 54 14.48 -14.04 -6.90
CA THR A 54 14.32 -12.58 -6.79
C THR A 54 15.27 -12.00 -5.76
N LEU A 55 15.35 -12.63 -4.59
CA LEU A 55 16.27 -12.20 -3.54
C LEU A 55 17.73 -12.26 -4.00
N LYS A 56 18.13 -13.31 -4.72
CA LYS A 56 19.47 -13.42 -5.29
C LYS A 56 19.73 -12.35 -6.34
N LEU A 57 18.79 -12.11 -7.25
CA LEU A 57 18.91 -11.03 -8.23
C LEU A 57 19.09 -9.67 -7.55
N LEU A 58 18.26 -9.37 -6.55
CA LEU A 58 18.30 -8.11 -5.81
C LEU A 58 19.59 -7.93 -4.98
N ASP A 59 20.28 -9.01 -4.61
CA ASP A 59 21.61 -8.94 -3.97
C ASP A 59 22.73 -8.69 -4.98
N ILE A 60 22.56 -9.17 -6.22
CA ILE A 60 23.55 -9.05 -7.29
C ILE A 60 23.51 -7.65 -7.93
N LEU A 61 22.31 -7.10 -8.18
CA LEU A 61 22.10 -5.81 -8.83
C LEU A 61 22.93 -4.64 -8.25
N PRO A 62 23.05 -4.46 -6.91
CA PRO A 62 23.89 -3.44 -6.28
C PRO A 62 25.37 -3.43 -6.70
N SER A 63 25.88 -4.58 -7.13
CA SER A 63 27.29 -4.77 -7.50
C SER A 63 27.57 -4.47 -8.98
N ARG A 64 26.53 -4.29 -9.81
CA ARG A 64 26.63 -4.22 -11.28
C ARG A 64 26.75 -2.81 -11.88
N GLY A 65 26.81 -1.77 -11.05
CA GLY A 65 27.05 -0.40 -11.53
C GLY A 65 25.77 0.40 -11.80
N PRO A 66 25.88 1.66 -12.24
CA PRO A 66 24.76 2.62 -12.29
C PRO A 66 23.64 2.20 -13.26
N ARG A 67 24.00 1.56 -14.39
CA ARG A 67 23.05 1.13 -15.42
C ARG A 67 22.20 -0.08 -15.02
N ALA A 68 22.61 -0.84 -14.01
CA ALA A 68 21.91 -2.04 -13.58
C ALA A 68 20.48 -1.74 -13.10
N PHE A 69 20.29 -0.58 -12.48
CA PHE A 69 18.97 -0.17 -12.00
C PHE A 69 18.05 0.24 -13.16
N ASP A 70 18.53 1.01 -14.13
CA ASP A 70 17.75 1.39 -15.31
C ASP A 70 17.35 0.19 -16.16
N SER A 71 18.30 -0.74 -16.40
CA SER A 71 18.01 -1.98 -17.12
C SER A 71 17.05 -2.88 -16.33
N PHE A 72 17.12 -2.89 -14.99
CA PHE A 72 16.11 -3.55 -14.16
C PHE A 72 14.73 -2.89 -14.32
N LEU A 73 14.62 -1.56 -14.27
CA LEU A 73 13.34 -0.90 -14.51
C LEU A 73 12.76 -1.19 -15.90
N ARG A 74 13.61 -1.31 -16.94
CA ARG A 74 13.18 -1.72 -18.27
C ARG A 74 12.67 -3.16 -18.30
N SER A 75 13.32 -4.05 -17.56
CA SER A 75 12.84 -5.43 -17.43
C SER A 75 11.49 -5.55 -16.69
N LEU A 76 11.10 -4.51 -15.94
CA LEU A 76 9.82 -4.42 -15.25
C LEU A 76 8.72 -3.77 -16.09
N GLU A 77 8.83 -3.77 -17.42
CA GLU A 77 7.78 -3.25 -18.29
C GLU A 77 6.45 -4.02 -18.12
N ASP A 78 6.53 -5.35 -17.98
CA ASP A 78 5.38 -6.22 -17.65
C ASP A 78 4.83 -5.98 -16.23
N PHE A 79 5.63 -5.33 -15.37
CA PHE A 79 5.30 -4.99 -14.00
C PHE A 79 5.34 -3.47 -13.80
N SER A 80 4.70 -2.74 -14.71
CA SER A 80 4.68 -1.26 -14.73
C SER A 80 4.32 -0.65 -13.37
N TRP A 81 3.39 -1.26 -12.63
CA TRP A 81 3.02 -0.85 -11.28
C TRP A 81 4.17 -0.97 -10.25
N ILE A 82 5.05 -1.98 -10.38
CA ILE A 82 6.25 -2.10 -9.55
C ILE A 82 7.27 -1.04 -9.96
N ARG A 83 7.49 -0.87 -11.27
CA ARG A 83 8.40 0.13 -11.82
C ARG A 83 8.01 1.54 -11.36
N ASP A 84 6.75 1.90 -11.48
CA ASP A 84 6.22 3.22 -11.10
C ASP A 84 6.38 3.43 -9.58
N ARG A 85 6.11 2.40 -8.78
CA ARG A 85 6.34 2.44 -7.33
C ARG A 85 7.81 2.66 -6.98
N LEU A 86 8.73 1.97 -7.66
CA LEU A 86 10.18 2.16 -7.46
C LEU A 86 10.63 3.57 -7.89
N LEU A 87 10.09 4.10 -8.99
CA LEU A 87 10.39 5.46 -9.47
C LEU A 87 9.83 6.55 -8.56
N GLN A 88 8.65 6.33 -7.99
CA GLN A 88 8.01 7.24 -7.03
C GLN A 88 8.83 7.33 -5.74
N GLU A 89 9.32 6.19 -5.22
CA GLU A 89 10.21 6.15 -4.06
C GLU A 89 11.58 6.81 -4.34
N LEU A 90 12.06 6.86 -5.59
CA LEU A 90 13.30 7.58 -5.95
C LEU A 90 13.15 9.08 -6.03
N GLN A 91 12.00 9.56 -6.46
CA GLN A 91 11.71 10.99 -6.52
C GLN A 91 11.43 11.58 -5.13
N THR A 92 11.27 10.73 -4.11
CA THR A 92 10.94 11.16 -2.75
C THR A 92 12.22 11.25 -1.90
N PRO A 93 12.64 12.46 -1.43
CA PRO A 93 13.83 12.61 -0.59
C PRO A 93 13.67 11.88 0.76
N PRO A 94 14.77 11.45 1.40
CA PRO A 94 14.77 10.53 2.56
C PRO A 94 14.26 11.14 3.89
N GLY A 95 13.52 12.25 3.84
CA GLY A 95 12.94 12.94 4.99
C GLY A 95 11.52 12.51 5.38
N THR A 96 10.77 11.85 4.49
CA THR A 96 9.37 11.51 4.75
C THR A 96 9.21 10.01 4.71
N ARG A 97 9.32 9.39 5.88
CA ARG A 97 8.85 8.04 6.11
C ARG A 97 7.34 8.02 5.84
N SER A 98 6.89 7.26 4.86
CA SER A 98 5.71 6.41 5.01
C SER A 98 5.61 5.47 3.83
N THR A 99 5.37 4.20 4.13
CA THR A 99 4.80 3.23 3.22
C THR A 99 3.70 3.87 2.38
N ASP A 100 3.95 3.98 1.08
CA ASP A 100 3.01 4.49 0.09
C ASP A 100 1.77 3.59 0.07
N VAL A 101 0.78 4.00 0.86
CA VAL A 101 -0.62 3.92 0.46
C VAL A 101 -1.21 5.31 0.67
N CYS A 102 -1.53 5.97 -0.44
CA CYS A 102 -2.27 7.23 -0.57
C CYS A 102 -1.66 8.44 0.17
N HIS A 103 -0.70 9.12 -0.45
CA HIS A 103 -0.34 10.50 -0.10
C HIS A 103 -1.48 11.47 -0.48
N LEU A 104 -2.53 11.46 0.33
CA LEU A 104 -3.39 12.63 0.47
C LEU A 104 -2.59 13.71 1.22
N PRO A 105 -2.67 14.99 0.82
CA PRO A 105 -2.03 16.08 1.56
C PRO A 105 -2.41 16.01 3.05
N ASP A 106 -1.46 16.26 3.95
CA ASP A 106 -1.70 16.29 5.41
C ASP A 106 -2.90 17.19 5.79
N THR A 107 -3.18 18.21 4.99
CA THR A 107 -4.34 19.09 5.10
C THR A 107 -5.69 18.35 4.95
N ILE A 108 -5.75 17.30 4.12
CA ILE A 108 -6.93 16.43 3.95
C ILE A 108 -6.97 15.38 5.07
N LEU A 109 -5.83 14.85 5.48
CA LEU A 109 -5.75 13.85 6.55
C LEU A 109 -6.18 14.40 7.91
N GLN A 110 -5.91 15.68 8.19
CA GLN A 110 -6.37 16.39 9.40
C GLN A 110 -7.83 16.87 9.32
N LYS A 111 -8.49 16.71 8.17
CA LYS A 111 -9.87 17.14 8.00
C LYS A 111 -10.81 16.15 8.70
N VAL A 112 -11.85 16.69 9.32
CA VAL A 112 -12.95 15.90 9.89
C VAL A 112 -13.87 15.45 8.73
N PRO A 113 -14.20 14.16 8.62
CA PRO A 113 -15.06 13.66 7.56
C PRO A 113 -16.49 14.21 7.68
N SER A 114 -17.02 14.68 6.55
CA SER A 114 -18.40 15.15 6.41
C SER A 114 -19.38 13.97 6.37
N ASP A 115 -20.67 14.21 6.64
CA ASP A 115 -21.72 13.18 6.60
C ASP A 115 -21.78 12.44 5.25
N GLN A 116 -21.54 13.17 4.15
CA GLN A 116 -21.50 12.58 2.82
C GLN A 116 -20.27 11.66 2.61
N GLU A 117 -19.16 11.95 3.27
CA GLU A 117 -17.94 11.12 3.20
C GLU A 117 -18.11 9.87 4.08
N LEU A 118 -18.74 10.03 5.25
CA LEU A 118 -19.09 8.93 6.14
C LEU A 118 -20.14 7.98 5.53
N SER A 119 -21.15 8.50 4.83
CA SER A 119 -22.13 7.65 4.15
C SER A 119 -21.48 6.86 3.02
N ARG A 120 -20.62 7.48 2.22
CA ARG A 120 -19.85 6.76 1.21
C ARG A 120 -18.94 5.69 1.83
N LEU A 121 -18.27 6.00 2.94
CA LEU A 121 -17.48 5.04 3.70
C LEU A 121 -18.35 3.87 4.19
N ALA A 122 -19.52 4.15 4.74
CA ALA A 122 -20.46 3.13 5.21
C ALA A 122 -20.97 2.20 4.10
N SER A 123 -20.92 2.61 2.82
CA SER A 123 -21.26 1.74 1.69
C SER A 123 -20.11 0.84 1.24
N ARG A 124 -18.88 1.14 1.67
CA ARG A 124 -17.64 0.47 1.25
C ARG A 124 -16.98 -0.32 2.38
N LEU A 125 -17.21 0.08 3.63
CA LEU A 125 -16.91 -0.72 4.79
C LEU A 125 -17.82 -1.96 4.74
N GLY A 126 -17.23 -3.08 4.34
CA GLY A 126 -17.86 -4.39 4.35
C GLY A 126 -17.99 -4.92 5.79
N PRO A 127 -17.84 -6.24 6.02
CA PRO A 127 -18.04 -6.86 7.34
C PRO A 127 -17.07 -6.32 8.42
N GLU A 128 -15.94 -5.75 8.02
CA GLU A 128 -14.89 -5.22 8.91
C GLU A 128 -15.27 -3.91 9.62
N TRP A 129 -16.47 -3.39 9.41
CA TRP A 129 -16.89 -2.13 9.99
C TRP A 129 -16.89 -2.13 11.52
N GLU A 130 -17.16 -3.27 12.15
CA GLU A 130 -17.16 -3.40 13.61
C GLU A 130 -15.74 -3.31 14.17
N SER A 131 -14.80 -4.01 13.53
CA SER A 131 -13.37 -3.97 13.86
C SER A 131 -12.83 -2.55 13.73
N VAL A 132 -13.14 -1.88 12.62
CA VAL A 132 -12.73 -0.49 12.36
C VAL A 132 -13.28 0.44 13.44
N LEU A 133 -14.56 0.33 13.79
CA LEU A 133 -15.16 1.21 14.80
C LEU A 133 -14.67 0.91 16.23
N MET A 134 -14.36 -0.34 16.57
CA MET A 134 -13.71 -0.69 17.84
C MET A 134 -12.33 -0.05 17.95
N ASP A 135 -11.52 -0.12 16.89
CA ASP A 135 -10.19 0.51 16.83
C ASP A 135 -10.24 2.04 16.87
N LEU A 136 -11.33 2.62 16.37
CA LEU A 136 -11.63 4.04 16.48
C LEU A 136 -12.07 4.47 17.89
N GLY A 137 -12.24 3.52 18.81
CA GLY A 137 -12.51 3.75 20.22
C GLY A 137 -13.99 3.76 20.59
N LEU A 138 -14.87 3.20 19.75
CA LEU A 138 -16.27 2.98 20.13
C LEU A 138 -16.39 1.75 21.02
N SER A 139 -17.19 1.87 22.09
CA SER A 139 -17.52 0.74 22.96
C SER A 139 -18.34 -0.32 22.21
N ALA A 140 -18.16 -1.60 22.56
CA ALA A 140 -18.96 -2.70 22.02
C ALA A 140 -20.48 -2.50 22.25
N GLU A 141 -20.86 -1.83 23.34
CA GLU A 141 -22.25 -1.48 23.65
C GLU A 141 -22.87 -0.48 22.66
N ALA A 142 -22.06 0.44 22.13
CA ALA A 142 -22.48 1.37 21.09
C ALA A 142 -22.69 0.64 19.76
N LEU A 143 -21.76 -0.26 19.41
CA LEU A 143 -21.87 -1.07 18.20
C LEU A 143 -23.09 -1.99 18.22
N PHE A 144 -23.35 -2.63 19.35
CA PHE A 144 -24.53 -3.46 19.53
C PHE A 144 -25.82 -2.63 19.35
N ARG A 145 -25.89 -1.43 19.95
CA ARG A 145 -27.03 -0.52 19.75
C ARG A 145 -27.19 -0.12 18.28
N CYS A 146 -26.13 0.30 17.60
CA CYS A 146 -26.18 0.63 16.18
C CYS A 146 -26.69 -0.53 15.32
N ARG A 147 -26.26 -1.76 15.63
CA ARG A 147 -26.71 -2.98 14.94
C ARG A 147 -28.18 -3.30 15.22
N SER A 148 -28.62 -3.16 16.47
CA SER A 148 -30.01 -3.40 16.87
C SER A 148 -30.97 -2.38 16.26
N ASP A 149 -30.59 -1.10 16.25
CA ASP A 149 -31.43 0.00 15.72
C ASP A 149 -31.59 -0.07 14.19
N HIS A 150 -30.62 -0.69 13.49
CA HIS A 150 -30.59 -0.77 12.03
C HIS A 150 -30.48 -2.22 11.53
N SER A 151 -31.23 -3.14 12.14
CA SER A 151 -31.20 -4.58 11.81
C SER A 151 -31.52 -4.89 10.35
N LEU A 152 -32.24 -4.00 9.66
CA LEU A 152 -32.63 -4.12 8.25
C LEU A 152 -31.63 -3.48 7.28
N SER A 153 -30.65 -2.70 7.78
CA SER A 153 -29.70 -1.98 6.93
C SER A 153 -28.30 -1.96 7.53
N ALA A 154 -27.42 -2.82 7.03
CA ALA A 154 -26.00 -2.83 7.42
C ALA A 154 -25.35 -1.44 7.21
N HIS A 155 -25.65 -0.80 6.09
CA HIS A 155 -25.20 0.57 5.80
C HIS A 155 -25.62 1.59 6.86
N GLY A 156 -26.87 1.53 7.33
CA GLY A 156 -27.39 2.43 8.36
C GLY A 156 -26.68 2.22 9.70
N ALA A 157 -26.43 0.95 10.08
CA ALA A 157 -25.66 0.62 11.28
C ALA A 157 -24.22 1.17 11.22
N VAL A 158 -23.54 1.01 10.08
CA VAL A 158 -22.17 1.50 9.88
C VAL A 158 -22.13 3.03 9.90
N LEU A 159 -23.06 3.70 9.21
CA LEU A 159 -23.13 5.16 9.18
C LEU A 159 -23.41 5.74 10.57
N ALA A 160 -24.38 5.16 11.30
CA ALA A 160 -24.68 5.58 12.67
C ALA A 160 -23.46 5.45 13.59
N GLY A 161 -22.72 4.34 13.47
CA GLY A 161 -21.47 4.12 14.19
C GLY A 161 -20.39 5.15 13.84
N LEU A 162 -20.17 5.42 12.55
CA LEU A 162 -19.21 6.43 12.09
C LEU A 162 -19.57 7.86 12.56
N VAL A 163 -20.85 8.22 12.53
CA VAL A 163 -21.34 9.50 13.05
C VAL A 163 -21.13 9.58 14.57
N GLN A 164 -21.40 8.50 15.29
CA GLN A 164 -21.18 8.42 16.74
C GLN A 164 -19.69 8.54 17.10
N TRP A 165 -18.81 7.92 16.33
CA TRP A 165 -17.36 8.10 16.47
C TRP A 165 -16.97 9.56 16.30
N ARG A 166 -17.47 10.22 15.24
CA ARG A 166 -17.19 11.64 15.00
C ARG A 166 -17.69 12.51 16.16
N CYS A 167 -18.88 12.25 16.68
CA CYS A 167 -19.41 12.98 17.84
C CYS A 167 -18.57 12.75 19.10
N SER A 168 -18.03 11.54 19.29
CA SER A 168 -17.25 11.17 20.47
C SER A 168 -15.82 11.74 20.43
N GLN A 169 -15.21 11.80 19.24
CA GLN A 169 -13.82 12.24 19.05
C GLN A 169 -13.70 13.70 18.59
N GLY A 170 -14.78 14.33 18.13
CA GLY A 170 -14.84 15.75 17.77
C GLY A 170 -13.78 16.15 16.75
N LYS A 171 -12.90 17.11 17.11
CA LYS A 171 -11.81 17.60 16.25
C LYS A 171 -10.68 16.56 16.04
N LYS A 172 -10.65 15.48 16.82
CA LYS A 172 -9.68 14.38 16.68
C LYS A 172 -10.20 13.27 15.75
N ALA A 173 -11.46 13.35 15.31
CA ALA A 173 -12.04 12.44 14.33
C ALA A 173 -11.52 12.80 12.93
N THR A 174 -10.23 12.58 12.69
CA THR A 174 -9.56 12.95 11.45
C THR A 174 -9.50 11.76 10.50
N PHE A 175 -9.40 12.04 9.19
CA PHE A 175 -9.15 10.99 8.19
C PHE A 175 -7.89 10.19 8.49
N GLN A 176 -6.88 10.78 9.12
CA GLN A 176 -5.69 10.08 9.59
C GLN A 176 -6.02 8.95 10.56
N LYS A 177 -6.90 9.19 11.55
CA LYS A 177 -7.26 8.16 12.53
C LYS A 177 -8.08 7.04 11.89
N LEU A 178 -8.91 7.40 10.91
CA LEU A 178 -9.71 6.46 10.12
C LEU A 178 -8.85 5.62 9.17
N MET A 179 -7.81 6.20 8.56
CA MET A 179 -6.81 5.49 7.78
C MET A 179 -6.08 4.44 8.62
N GLN A 180 -5.66 4.82 9.84
CA GLN A 180 -4.97 3.90 10.77
C GLN A 180 -5.86 2.73 11.18
N SER A 181 -7.15 2.97 11.46
CA SER A 181 -8.08 1.89 11.81
C SER A 181 -8.41 0.98 10.62
N LEU A 182 -8.46 1.53 9.40
CA LEU A 182 -8.67 0.72 8.19
C LEU A 182 -7.47 -0.19 7.93
N GLN A 183 -6.25 0.32 8.08
CA GLN A 183 -5.03 -0.48 8.00
C GLN A 183 -4.97 -1.57 9.08
N ALA A 184 -5.41 -1.27 10.30
CA ALA A 184 -5.47 -2.24 11.39
C ALA A 184 -6.49 -3.36 11.12
N ALA A 185 -7.59 -3.04 10.44
CA ALA A 185 -8.63 -3.99 10.03
C ALA A 185 -8.34 -4.70 8.69
N ASP A 186 -7.11 -4.61 8.17
CA ASP A 186 -6.69 -5.17 6.86
C ASP A 186 -7.53 -4.68 5.66
N VAL A 187 -8.17 -3.52 5.80
CA VAL A 187 -8.94 -2.88 4.74
C VAL A 187 -8.01 -1.96 3.94
N HIS A 188 -7.91 -2.23 2.63
CA HIS A 188 -7.05 -1.44 1.76
C HIS A 188 -7.51 0.03 1.73
N PRO A 189 -6.62 1.01 1.97
CA PRO A 189 -6.99 2.42 2.10
C PRO A 189 -7.37 3.08 0.77
N SER A 190 -7.37 2.35 -0.35
CA SER A 190 -8.03 2.77 -1.60
C SER A 190 -9.49 3.16 -1.41
N VAL A 191 -10.16 2.59 -0.39
CA VAL A 191 -11.53 2.98 -0.02
C VAL A 191 -11.62 4.47 0.33
N LEU A 192 -10.56 5.07 0.87
CA LEU A 192 -10.52 6.50 1.17
C LEU A 192 -10.20 7.34 -0.07
N ASP A 193 -9.34 6.85 -0.96
CA ASP A 193 -8.99 7.53 -2.20
C ASP A 193 -10.23 7.74 -3.08
N ASP A 194 -11.01 6.68 -3.29
CA ASP A 194 -12.25 6.72 -4.08
C ASP A 194 -13.28 7.71 -3.53
N ILE A 195 -13.29 7.94 -2.22
CA ILE A 195 -14.25 8.85 -1.57
C ILE A 195 -13.80 10.30 -1.67
N LEU A 196 -12.49 10.53 -1.62
CA LEU A 196 -11.88 11.85 -1.66
C LEU A 196 -11.68 12.38 -3.09
N ASN A 197 -11.48 11.49 -4.09
CA ASN A 197 -11.25 11.87 -5.49
C ASN A 197 -12.51 12.36 -6.21
N VAL A 198 -13.72 12.06 -5.71
CA VAL A 198 -15.00 12.48 -6.32
C VAL A 198 -15.27 13.99 -6.20
N ARG A 199 -14.40 14.78 -5.55
CA ARG A 199 -14.50 16.25 -5.50
C ARG A 199 -13.99 16.96 -6.75
N LYS A 200 -13.51 16.23 -7.78
CA LYS A 200 -13.13 16.79 -9.09
C LYS A 200 -14.15 16.40 -10.17
N THR A 201 -15.38 16.90 -10.06
CA THR A 201 -16.32 17.02 -11.19
C THR A 201 -17.21 18.22 -10.96
#